data_AF-A0A833X4E3-F1
#
_entry.id   AF-A0A833X4E3-F1
#
_cell.length_a   1.000
_cell.length_b   1.000
_cell.length_c   1.000
_cell.angle_alpha   90.00
_cell.angle_beta   90.00
_cell.angle_gamma   90.00
#
_symmetry.space_group_name_H-M   'P 1'
#
loop_
_entity.id
_entity.type
_entity.pdbx_description
1 polymer ?
#
loop_
_entity_poly.entity_id
_entity_poly.type
_entity_poly.pdbx_seq_one_letter_code
_entity_poly.pdbx_strand_id
1 'polypeptide(L)'
;MERGTKDSDSGSDKTKGAMNIEGYPVKGLSIAGHETCVMFPTLKLAFDIGRFPQQAISHDFLCISHAHMDHIGGLPMYVATRGLFSMKPPTIIVPKCIKKDVEQLFEVHRRMDQSELKHNLIGLDFGEEFYLRKDLKVRAFQTYHAIPSQGYVVYSIRQKLKQEYVGLSGNEIKTLKSSGVEITYTITAPEIAFTGDTTSDFIIDQNNTDVLRSRILVMEWRMRECMDTLIYL
;
A
#
# COMPACT_ATOMS: atom_id res chain seq x y z
N MET A 1 41.34 -20.98 31.51
CA MET A 1 39.92 -21.32 31.64
C MET A 1 39.27 -20.10 32.26
N GLU A 2 38.35 -19.35 31.67
CA GLU A 2 37.47 -19.54 30.52
C GLU A 2 37.32 -18.22 29.75
N ARG A 3 37.02 -18.35 28.44
CA ARG A 3 36.56 -17.25 27.59
C ARG A 3 35.07 -17.05 27.85
N GLY A 4 34.65 -15.86 28.26
CA GLY A 4 33.25 -15.43 28.25
C GLY A 4 32.92 -14.76 26.92
N THR A 5 32.16 -15.47 26.09
CA THR A 5 31.67 -15.03 24.78
C THR A 5 30.55 -13.98 24.94
N LYS A 6 30.49 -13.05 23.99
CA LYS A 6 29.39 -12.11 23.73
C LYS A 6 28.06 -12.86 23.57
N ASP A 7 26.95 -12.19 23.89
CA ASP A 7 25.93 -11.94 22.87
C ASP A 7 25.07 -10.73 23.23
N SER A 8 25.17 -9.74 22.35
CA SER A 8 24.30 -8.57 22.27
C SER A 8 23.27 -8.86 21.18
N ASP A 9 22.00 -9.05 21.56
CA ASP A 9 20.90 -8.90 20.62
C ASP A 9 19.66 -8.38 21.36
N SER A 10 19.25 -7.16 21.01
CA SER A 10 17.93 -6.62 21.38
C SER A 10 17.40 -5.83 20.19
N GLY A 11 17.11 -6.54 19.11
CA GLY A 11 16.22 -6.06 18.06
C GLY A 11 14.85 -5.75 18.66
N SER A 12 14.49 -4.46 18.68
CA SER A 12 13.20 -4.01 19.20
C SER A 12 12.02 -4.53 18.37
N ASP A 13 11.02 -5.03 19.09
CA ASP A 13 9.80 -5.73 18.65
C ASP A 13 8.92 -4.90 17.71
N LYS A 14 9.16 -4.99 16.40
CA LYS A 14 8.35 -4.32 15.35
C LYS A 14 6.94 -4.94 15.18
N THR A 15 6.67 -6.06 15.83
CA THR A 15 5.48 -6.90 15.63
C THR A 15 4.42 -6.79 16.72
N LYS A 16 4.72 -6.16 17.86
CA LYS A 16 3.74 -5.94 18.93
C LYS A 16 2.45 -5.29 18.37
N GLY A 17 1.31 -5.95 18.59
CA GLY A 17 -0.02 -5.51 18.15
C GLY A 17 -0.36 -5.74 16.66
N ALA A 18 0.48 -6.44 15.88
CA ALA A 18 0.10 -6.86 14.52
C ALA A 18 -0.68 -8.17 14.54
N MET A 19 -1.75 -8.25 13.76
CA MET A 19 -2.38 -9.53 13.39
C MET A 19 -1.62 -10.14 12.22
N ASN A 20 -1.41 -11.45 12.19
CA ASN A 20 -0.80 -12.12 11.04
C ASN A 20 -1.88 -12.81 10.20
N ILE A 21 -2.03 -12.41 8.94
CA ILE A 21 -3.03 -12.94 8.00
C ILE A 21 -2.29 -13.40 6.75
N GLU A 22 -2.44 -14.67 6.36
CA GLU A 22 -1.81 -15.21 5.15
C GLU A 22 -0.28 -14.96 5.04
N GLY A 23 0.39 -14.82 6.20
CA GLY A 23 1.83 -14.52 6.31
C GLY A 23 2.18 -13.03 6.28
N TYR A 24 1.18 -12.14 6.22
CA TYR A 24 1.35 -10.69 6.31
C TYR A 24 1.02 -10.19 7.71
N PRO A 25 1.95 -9.49 8.40
CA PRO A 25 1.58 -8.68 9.54
C PRO A 25 0.71 -7.51 9.06
N VAL A 26 -0.45 -7.34 9.67
CA VAL A 26 -1.42 -6.27 9.42
C VAL A 26 -1.60 -5.49 10.71
N LYS A 27 -1.55 -4.16 10.60
CA LYS A 27 -1.90 -3.22 11.67
C LYS A 27 -2.93 -2.25 11.12
N GLY A 28 -3.80 -1.70 11.94
CA GLY A 28 -4.68 -0.65 11.46
C GLY A 28 -5.61 -0.10 12.52
N LEU A 29 -6.20 1.04 12.19
CA LEU A 29 -7.29 1.66 12.91
C LEU A 29 -8.34 2.03 11.85
N SER A 30 -9.58 1.61 12.05
CA SER A 30 -10.69 1.99 11.18
C SER A 30 -11.93 2.15 12.04
N ILE A 31 -12.40 3.38 12.14
CA ILE A 31 -13.58 3.79 12.90
C ILE A 31 -14.36 4.70 11.96
N ALA A 32 -15.57 4.29 11.58
CA ALA A 32 -16.39 4.99 10.61
C ALA A 32 -16.54 6.48 10.94
N GLY A 33 -16.24 7.35 9.97
CA GLY A 33 -16.35 8.80 10.11
C GLY A 33 -15.28 9.45 11.00
N HIS A 34 -14.35 8.67 11.57
CA HIS A 34 -13.34 9.16 12.49
C HIS A 34 -11.93 9.05 11.92
N GLU A 35 -11.55 7.84 11.49
CA GLU A 35 -10.23 7.55 10.90
C GLU A 35 -10.19 6.14 10.30
N THR A 36 -9.60 6.02 9.12
CA THR A 36 -9.14 4.75 8.54
C THR A 36 -7.66 4.84 8.17
N CYS A 37 -6.90 3.84 8.59
CA CYS A 37 -5.52 3.58 8.19
C CYS A 37 -5.20 2.10 8.37
N VAL A 38 -4.96 1.38 7.28
CA VAL A 38 -4.58 -0.05 7.28
C VAL A 38 -3.17 -0.20 6.75
N MET A 39 -2.32 -0.92 7.47
CA MET A 39 -0.88 -0.95 7.28
C MET A 39 -0.38 -2.38 7.09
N PHE A 40 0.48 -2.57 6.09
CA PHE A 40 1.22 -3.80 5.80
C PHE A 40 2.73 -3.54 5.94
N PRO A 41 3.31 -3.70 7.15
CA PRO A 41 4.68 -3.29 7.43
C PRO A 41 5.74 -3.98 6.58
N THR A 42 5.56 -5.27 6.24
CA THR A 42 6.49 -6.01 5.36
C THR A 42 6.55 -5.46 3.95
N LEU A 43 5.48 -4.81 3.50
CA LEU A 43 5.40 -4.16 2.20
C LEU A 43 5.80 -2.68 2.25
N LYS A 44 5.91 -2.10 3.45
CA LYS A 44 5.99 -0.64 3.68
C LYS A 44 4.87 0.12 2.97
N LEU A 45 3.68 -0.48 2.94
CA LEU A 45 2.48 0.04 2.31
C LEU A 45 1.41 0.32 3.36
N ALA A 46 0.75 1.46 3.27
CA ALA A 46 -0.46 1.78 4.00
C ALA A 46 -1.59 2.17 3.04
N PHE A 47 -2.82 1.93 3.48
CA PHE A 47 -4.07 2.34 2.84
C PHE A 47 -4.78 3.34 3.74
N ASP A 48 -5.10 4.50 3.21
CA ASP A 48 -5.69 5.64 3.91
C ASP A 48 -4.89 6.12 5.13
N ILE A 49 -5.18 7.34 5.58
CA ILE A 49 -4.49 8.02 6.67
C ILE A 49 -5.37 9.09 7.35
N GLY A 50 -6.51 8.71 7.92
CA GLY A 50 -7.47 9.67 8.47
C GLY A 50 -6.91 10.74 9.40
N ARG A 51 -6.34 10.37 10.56
CA ARG A 51 -5.74 11.29 11.54
C ARG A 51 -4.25 11.03 11.76
N PHE A 52 -3.64 10.22 10.89
CA PHE A 52 -2.22 9.82 10.96
C PHE A 52 -1.87 9.07 12.26
N PRO A 53 -2.01 7.72 12.29
CA PRO A 53 -1.48 6.94 13.40
C PRO A 53 0.05 6.90 13.30
N GLN A 54 0.75 7.11 14.42
CA GLN A 54 2.20 7.31 14.42
C GLN A 54 2.97 6.14 13.77
N GLN A 55 2.44 4.92 13.84
CA GLN A 55 3.02 3.72 13.21
C GLN A 55 3.07 3.82 11.67
N ALA A 56 2.17 4.59 11.05
CA ALA A 56 2.12 4.80 9.61
C ALA A 56 3.39 5.47 9.08
N ILE A 57 4.13 6.19 9.94
CA ILE A 57 5.35 6.92 9.55
C ILE A 57 6.41 6.02 8.90
N SER A 58 6.43 4.72 9.21
CA SER A 58 7.41 3.76 8.68
C SER A 58 7.10 3.24 7.26
N HIS A 59 5.94 3.58 6.69
CA HIS A 59 5.50 3.11 5.38
C HIS A 59 5.93 4.11 4.31
N ASP A 60 6.57 3.62 3.24
CA ASP A 60 7.12 4.44 2.16
C ASP A 60 6.07 4.72 1.08
N PHE A 61 5.04 3.88 1.01
CA PHE A 61 3.94 3.96 0.05
C PHE A 61 2.61 4.12 0.79
N LEU A 62 1.79 5.04 0.32
CA LEU A 62 0.46 5.31 0.85
C LEU A 62 -0.54 5.37 -0.30
N CYS A 63 -1.56 4.52 -0.27
CA CYS A 63 -2.66 4.53 -1.23
C CYS A 63 -3.91 5.12 -0.57
N ILE A 64 -4.46 6.19 -1.14
CA ILE A 64 -5.68 6.84 -0.66
C ILE A 64 -6.85 6.34 -1.50
N SER A 65 -7.91 5.86 -0.87
CA SER A 65 -9.12 5.37 -1.54
C SER A 65 -10.01 6.51 -2.04
N HIS A 66 -10.25 7.51 -1.19
CA HIS A 66 -11.13 8.64 -1.50
C HIS A 66 -10.82 9.86 -0.60
N ALA A 67 -11.50 10.98 -0.88
CA ALA A 67 -11.18 12.29 -0.29
C ALA A 67 -11.95 12.64 1.00
N HIS A 68 -12.67 11.71 1.64
CA HIS A 68 -13.25 12.00 2.95
C HIS A 68 -12.15 12.23 4.00
N MET A 69 -12.42 13.13 4.95
CA MET A 69 -11.43 13.58 5.94
C MET A 69 -10.89 12.44 6.80
N ASP A 70 -11.72 11.47 7.14
CA ASP A 70 -11.33 10.27 7.89
C ASP A 70 -10.49 9.27 7.07
N HIS A 71 -10.28 9.51 5.78
CA HIS A 71 -9.39 8.70 4.93
C HIS A 71 -8.14 9.46 4.46
N ILE A 72 -8.21 10.79 4.31
CA ILE A 72 -7.10 11.58 3.74
C ILE A 72 -6.52 12.62 4.70
N GLY A 73 -7.22 12.96 5.79
CA GLY A 73 -6.95 14.14 6.60
C GLY A 73 -5.54 14.23 7.20
N GLY A 74 -4.91 13.09 7.48
CA GLY A 74 -3.58 12.99 8.06
C GLY A 74 -2.44 13.21 7.05
N LEU A 75 -2.72 13.41 5.76
CA LEU A 75 -1.69 13.55 4.71
C LEU A 75 -0.62 14.61 5.03
N PRO A 76 -0.97 15.87 5.36
CA PRO A 76 0.03 16.90 5.64
C PRO A 76 0.90 16.54 6.83
N MET A 77 0.29 16.07 7.93
CA MET A 77 1.00 15.67 9.14
C MET A 77 1.94 14.50 8.90
N TYR A 78 1.52 13.50 8.13
CA TYR A 78 2.35 12.37 7.75
C TYR A 78 3.62 12.79 7.00
N VAL A 79 3.48 13.67 5.99
CA VAL A 79 4.63 14.16 5.22
C VAL A 79 5.52 15.07 6.07
N ALA A 80 4.94 15.98 6.84
CA ALA A 80 5.67 16.89 7.72
C ALA A 80 6.50 16.10 8.75
N THR A 81 5.90 15.10 9.40
CA THR A 81 6.57 14.28 10.42
C THR A 81 7.71 13.46 9.82
N ARG A 82 7.55 12.92 8.60
CA ARG A 82 8.66 12.26 7.89
C ARG A 82 9.80 13.23 7.58
N GLY A 83 9.48 14.46 7.19
CA GLY A 83 10.47 15.52 6.98
C GLY A 83 11.23 15.87 8.26
N LEU A 84 10.51 16.02 9.38
CA LEU A 84 11.09 16.28 10.70
C LEU A 84 12.12 15.20 11.11
N PHE A 85 11.81 13.93 10.84
CA PHE A 85 12.74 12.82 11.11
C PHE A 85 13.73 12.54 9.97
N SER A 86 13.84 13.44 8.99
CA SER A 86 14.76 13.30 7.83
C SER A 86 14.62 11.96 7.10
N MET A 87 13.39 11.44 7.04
CA MET A 87 13.07 10.20 6.36
C MET A 87 12.97 10.42 4.85
N LYS A 88 13.05 9.34 4.09
CA LYS A 88 12.79 9.36 2.65
C LYS A 88 11.41 10.00 2.36
N PRO A 89 11.28 10.90 1.37
CA PRO A 89 9.96 11.37 0.92
C PRO A 89 9.04 10.20 0.54
N PRO A 90 7.78 10.18 1.03
CA PRO A 90 6.85 9.10 0.72
C PRO A 90 6.33 9.21 -0.71
N THR A 91 5.86 8.09 -1.25
CA THR A 91 5.05 8.06 -2.48
C THR A 91 3.59 7.89 -2.11
N ILE A 92 2.78 8.88 -2.46
CA ILE A 92 1.35 8.94 -2.19
C ILE A 92 0.62 8.70 -3.51
N ILE A 93 -0.27 7.72 -3.50
CA ILE A 93 -1.06 7.29 -4.66
C ILE A 93 -2.51 7.64 -4.35
N VAL A 94 -3.15 8.38 -5.25
CA VAL A 94 -4.51 8.89 -5.06
C VAL A 94 -5.36 8.64 -6.31
N PRO A 95 -6.70 8.70 -6.23
CA PRO A 95 -7.55 8.77 -7.40
C PRO A 95 -7.12 9.93 -8.30
N LYS A 96 -6.96 9.65 -9.59
CA LYS A 96 -6.47 10.64 -10.57
C LYS A 96 -7.31 11.93 -10.57
N CYS A 97 -8.62 11.79 -10.34
CA CYS A 97 -9.55 12.91 -10.27
C CYS A 97 -9.28 13.88 -9.11
N ILE A 98 -8.76 13.42 -7.97
CA ILE A 98 -8.47 14.28 -6.80
C ILE A 98 -7.02 14.75 -6.73
N LYS A 99 -6.15 14.28 -7.63
CA LYS A 99 -4.71 14.58 -7.60
C LYS A 99 -4.43 16.08 -7.48
N LYS A 100 -5.09 16.89 -8.30
CA LYS A 100 -4.90 18.35 -8.33
C LYS A 100 -5.35 19.03 -7.03
N ASP A 101 -6.37 18.49 -6.36
CA ASP A 101 -6.84 19.02 -5.08
C ASP A 101 -5.85 18.69 -3.96
N VAL A 102 -5.26 17.50 -3.99
CA VAL A 102 -4.20 17.11 -3.06
C VAL A 102 -2.92 17.93 -3.28
N GLU A 103 -2.56 18.24 -4.53
CA GLU A 103 -1.44 19.17 -4.82
C GLU A 103 -1.68 20.55 -4.20
N GLN A 104 -2.91 21.08 -4.33
CA GLN A 104 -3.31 22.35 -3.72
C GLN A 104 -3.33 22.30 -2.19
N LEU A 105 -3.79 21.19 -1.60
CA LEU A 105 -3.77 20.97 -0.14
C LEU A 105 -2.35 21.11 0.40
N PHE A 106 -1.38 20.44 -0.24
CA PHE A 106 0.01 20.57 0.16
C PHE A 106 0.52 22.00 -0.03
N GLU A 107 0.15 22.69 -1.10
CA GLU A 107 0.58 24.07 -1.32
C GLU A 107 0.04 25.04 -0.28
N VAL A 108 -1.21 24.86 0.16
CA VAL A 108 -1.77 25.61 1.30
C VAL A 108 -0.96 25.34 2.57
N HIS A 109 -0.66 24.08 2.88
CA HIS A 109 0.14 23.75 4.05
C HIS A 109 1.58 24.26 3.95
N ARG A 110 2.25 24.21 2.79
CA ARG A 110 3.60 24.79 2.62
C ARG A 110 3.62 26.28 2.95
N ARG A 111 2.61 27.03 2.51
CA ARG A 111 2.50 28.48 2.80
C ARG A 111 2.24 28.77 4.26
N MET A 112 1.48 27.94 4.96
CA MET A 112 1.18 28.13 6.39
C MET A 112 2.34 27.66 7.28
N ASP A 113 2.81 26.44 7.06
CA ASP A 113 3.82 25.74 7.88
C ASP A 113 5.25 26.15 7.54
N GLN A 114 5.47 26.80 6.39
CA GLN A 114 6.79 27.20 5.88
C GLN A 114 7.76 26.01 5.74
N SER A 115 7.22 24.84 5.38
CA SER A 115 7.99 23.61 5.17
C SER A 115 7.88 23.12 3.71
N GLU A 116 8.87 22.37 3.24
CA GLU A 116 8.90 21.89 1.85
C GLU A 116 7.83 20.81 1.57
N LEU A 117 7.43 20.05 2.61
CA LEU A 117 6.55 18.89 2.51
C LEU A 117 6.90 17.98 1.33
N LYS A 118 8.16 17.52 1.26
CA LYS A 118 8.67 16.69 0.15
C LYS A 118 7.92 15.36 0.07
N HIS A 119 7.28 15.10 -1.06
CA HIS A 119 6.58 13.85 -1.37
C HIS A 119 6.53 13.63 -2.89
N ASN A 120 6.22 12.40 -3.31
CA ASN A 120 5.89 12.06 -4.69
C ASN A 120 4.40 11.75 -4.77
N LEU A 121 3.65 12.48 -5.62
CA LEU A 121 2.20 12.30 -5.76
C LEU A 121 1.86 11.68 -7.12
N ILE A 122 1.26 10.50 -7.08
CA ILE A 122 0.85 9.73 -8.25
C ILE A 122 -0.68 9.66 -8.28
N GLY A 123 -1.29 10.04 -9.40
CA GLY A 123 -2.71 9.82 -9.64
C GLY A 123 -2.89 8.57 -10.47
N LEU A 124 -3.74 7.64 -10.04
CA LEU A 124 -4.12 6.46 -10.82
C LEU A 124 -5.61 6.50 -11.16
N ASP A 125 -5.92 6.15 -12.40
CA ASP A 125 -7.26 5.84 -12.88
C ASP A 125 -7.56 4.34 -12.77
N PHE A 126 -8.82 3.95 -12.93
CA PHE A 126 -9.21 2.55 -12.87
C PHE A 126 -8.43 1.68 -13.87
N GLY A 127 -7.87 0.57 -13.38
CA GLY A 127 -7.04 -0.34 -14.17
C GLY A 127 -5.59 0.12 -14.38
N GLU A 128 -5.24 1.38 -14.07
CA GLU A 128 -3.85 1.83 -14.13
C GLU A 128 -3.02 1.18 -13.01
N GLU A 129 -1.75 0.90 -13.33
CA GLU A 129 -0.83 0.20 -12.44
C GLU A 129 0.36 1.09 -12.06
N PHE A 130 0.85 0.93 -10.83
CA PHE A 130 2.07 1.55 -10.36
C PHE A 130 2.99 0.52 -9.69
N TYR A 131 4.25 0.49 -10.13
CA TYR A 131 5.27 -0.40 -9.56
C TYR A 131 5.86 0.24 -8.31
N LEU A 132 5.49 -0.28 -7.15
CA LEU A 132 6.06 0.11 -5.86
C LEU A 132 7.53 -0.34 -5.78
N ARG A 133 7.80 -1.56 -6.28
CA ARG A 133 9.12 -2.18 -6.39
C ARG A 133 9.17 -3.08 -7.63
N LYS A 134 10.31 -3.69 -7.91
CA LYS A 134 10.46 -4.64 -9.02
C LYS A 134 9.59 -5.90 -8.87
N ASP A 135 9.30 -6.26 -7.62
CA ASP A 135 8.56 -7.46 -7.21
C ASP A 135 7.13 -7.16 -6.75
N LEU A 136 6.69 -5.89 -6.78
CA LEU A 136 5.43 -5.45 -6.18
C LEU A 136 4.82 -4.29 -6.97
N LYS A 137 3.58 -4.46 -7.43
CA LYS A 137 2.80 -3.38 -8.03
C LYS A 137 1.44 -3.23 -7.36
N VAL A 138 0.81 -2.09 -7.56
CA VAL A 138 -0.58 -1.84 -7.19
C VAL A 138 -1.38 -1.47 -8.45
N ARG A 139 -2.63 -1.91 -8.53
CA ARG A 139 -3.59 -1.53 -9.58
C ARG A 139 -4.82 -0.92 -8.93
N ALA A 140 -5.28 0.22 -9.43
CA ALA A 140 -6.53 0.81 -8.97
C ALA A 140 -7.74 0.08 -9.58
N PHE A 141 -8.83 -0.03 -8.83
CA PHE A 141 -10.09 -0.60 -9.32
C PHE A 141 -11.28 0.22 -8.85
N GLN A 142 -12.39 0.13 -9.58
CA GLN A 142 -13.57 0.94 -9.33
C GLN A 142 -14.31 0.46 -8.07
N THR A 143 -14.69 1.42 -7.23
CA THR A 143 -15.61 1.24 -6.11
C THR A 143 -16.78 2.20 -6.20
N TYR A 144 -17.78 1.99 -5.35
CA TYR A 144 -19.09 2.64 -5.46
C TYR A 144 -19.42 3.36 -4.15
N HIS A 145 -19.18 4.68 -4.13
CA HIS A 145 -19.36 5.54 -2.96
C HIS A 145 -20.00 6.88 -3.33
N ALA A 146 -20.36 7.68 -2.31
CA ALA A 146 -21.01 8.98 -2.48
C ALA A 146 -20.12 10.04 -3.15
N ILE A 147 -18.80 9.88 -3.09
CA ILE A 147 -17.81 10.71 -3.79
C ILE A 147 -16.91 9.81 -4.65
N PRO A 148 -16.14 10.37 -5.61
CA PRO A 148 -15.18 9.58 -6.36
C PRO A 148 -14.26 8.77 -5.43
N SER A 149 -14.28 7.46 -5.60
CA SER A 149 -13.56 6.50 -4.78
C SER A 149 -12.94 5.41 -5.66
N GLN A 150 -11.88 4.80 -5.16
CA GLN A 150 -11.29 3.62 -5.77
C GLN A 150 -10.69 2.71 -4.72
N GLY A 151 -10.66 1.41 -5.03
CA GLY A 151 -9.88 0.43 -4.30
C GLY A 151 -8.54 0.17 -4.97
N TYR A 152 -7.73 -0.65 -4.31
CA TYR A 152 -6.42 -1.06 -4.81
C TYR A 152 -6.21 -2.57 -4.66
N VAL A 153 -5.64 -3.20 -5.69
CA VAL A 153 -5.12 -4.57 -5.61
C VAL A 153 -3.60 -4.53 -5.69
N VAL A 154 -2.95 -5.11 -4.69
CA VAL A 154 -1.50 -5.32 -4.62
C VAL A 154 -1.17 -6.66 -5.24
N TYR A 155 -0.24 -6.66 -6.19
CA TYR A 155 0.23 -7.87 -6.86
C TYR A 155 1.68 -8.16 -6.51
N SER A 156 1.96 -9.42 -6.18
CA SER A 156 3.33 -9.93 -6.22
C SER A 156 3.75 -10.21 -7.67
N ILE A 157 5.00 -9.90 -7.99
CA ILE A 157 5.58 -10.10 -9.32
C ILE A 157 6.79 -11.01 -9.18
N ARG A 158 6.77 -12.14 -9.90
CA ARG A 158 7.86 -13.12 -9.91
C ARG A 158 8.33 -13.34 -11.34
N GLN A 159 9.65 -13.28 -11.54
CA GLN A 159 10.27 -13.67 -12.80
C GLN A 159 10.68 -15.14 -12.70
N LYS A 160 10.22 -15.98 -13.63
CA LYS A 160 10.64 -17.38 -13.72
C LYS A 160 11.38 -17.63 -15.02
N LEU A 161 12.38 -18.50 -14.99
CA LEU A 161 13.12 -18.91 -16.19
C LEU A 161 12.16 -19.63 -17.16
N LYS A 162 12.23 -19.29 -18.45
CA LYS A 162 11.48 -20.02 -19.48
C LYS A 162 11.94 -21.47 -19.53
N GLN A 163 11.01 -22.39 -19.80
CA GLN A 163 11.27 -23.83 -19.73
C GLN A 163 12.40 -24.27 -20.67
N GLU A 164 12.52 -23.62 -21.84
CA GLU A 164 13.57 -23.86 -22.83
C GLU A 164 15.00 -23.57 -22.34
N TYR A 165 15.16 -22.83 -21.24
CA TYR A 165 16.47 -22.52 -20.64
C TYR A 165 16.73 -23.28 -19.34
N VAL A 166 15.79 -24.13 -18.90
CA VAL A 166 15.96 -24.96 -17.70
C VAL A 166 17.02 -26.02 -17.97
N GLY A 167 18.04 -26.10 -17.10
CA GLY A 167 19.17 -27.02 -17.23
C GLY A 167 20.43 -26.41 -17.86
N LEU A 168 20.34 -25.21 -18.43
CA LEU A 168 21.54 -24.45 -18.83
C LEU A 168 22.34 -24.01 -17.59
N SER A 169 23.66 -23.95 -17.75
CA SER A 169 24.54 -23.43 -16.71
C SER A 169 24.32 -21.94 -16.46
N GLY A 170 24.67 -21.47 -15.26
CA GLY A 170 24.56 -20.05 -14.93
C GLY A 170 25.35 -19.13 -15.87
N ASN A 171 26.45 -19.61 -16.45
CA ASN A 171 27.23 -18.86 -17.44
C ASN A 171 26.49 -18.72 -18.76
N GLU A 172 25.86 -19.79 -19.26
CA GLU A 172 25.06 -19.76 -20.49
C GLU A 172 23.85 -18.83 -20.33
N ILE A 173 23.15 -18.92 -19.20
CA ILE A 173 22.01 -18.03 -18.87
C ILE A 173 22.46 -16.56 -18.84
N LYS A 174 23.62 -16.27 -18.25
CA LYS A 174 24.16 -14.91 -18.19
C LYS A 174 24.51 -14.39 -19.58
N THR A 175 25.13 -15.20 -20.44
CA THR A 175 25.44 -14.84 -21.83
C THR A 175 24.17 -14.52 -22.62
N LEU A 176 23.13 -15.35 -22.51
CA LEU A 176 21.83 -15.12 -23.14
C LEU A 176 21.18 -13.82 -22.65
N LYS A 177 21.21 -13.56 -21.35
CA LYS A 177 20.69 -12.31 -20.80
C LYS A 177 21.48 -11.09 -21.30
N SER A 178 22.80 -11.20 -21.40
CA SER A 178 23.67 -10.13 -21.90
C SER A 178 23.54 -9.90 -23.41
N SER A 179 23.11 -10.90 -24.18
CA SER A 179 22.79 -10.75 -25.61
C SER A 179 21.38 -10.20 -25.86
N GLY A 180 20.64 -9.83 -24.80
CA GLY A 180 19.31 -9.24 -24.90
C GLY A 180 18.17 -10.25 -25.05
N VAL A 181 18.45 -11.55 -24.94
CA VAL A 181 17.41 -12.59 -25.00
C VAL A 181 16.58 -12.53 -23.72
N GLU A 182 15.26 -12.46 -23.88
CA GLU A 182 14.32 -12.52 -22.75
C GLU A 182 14.21 -13.96 -22.24
N ILE A 183 15.03 -14.27 -21.25
CA ILE A 183 15.16 -15.62 -20.67
C ILE A 183 14.10 -15.94 -19.61
N THR A 184 13.36 -14.95 -19.12
CA THR A 184 12.33 -15.14 -18.08
C THR A 184 10.93 -14.78 -18.59
N TYR A 185 9.91 -15.30 -17.92
CA TYR A 185 8.54 -14.84 -18.05
C TYR A 185 8.04 -14.32 -16.70
N THR A 186 7.09 -13.39 -16.74
CA THR A 186 6.52 -12.74 -15.56
C THR A 186 5.28 -13.49 -15.10
N ILE A 187 5.21 -13.79 -13.80
CA ILE A 187 3.99 -14.23 -13.14
C ILE A 187 3.55 -13.14 -12.16
N THR A 188 2.28 -12.77 -12.22
CA THR A 188 1.65 -11.85 -11.27
C THR A 188 0.56 -12.56 -10.49
N ALA A 189 0.48 -12.33 -9.18
CA ALA A 189 -0.58 -12.87 -8.33
C ALA A 189 -1.17 -11.76 -7.45
N PRO A 190 -2.50 -11.62 -7.37
CA PRO A 190 -3.14 -10.68 -6.45
C PRO A 190 -2.95 -11.17 -5.01
N GLU A 191 -2.30 -10.36 -4.17
CA GLU A 191 -2.02 -10.72 -2.77
C GLU A 191 -3.01 -10.05 -1.83
N ILE A 192 -3.21 -8.73 -1.96
CA ILE A 192 -4.03 -7.94 -1.04
C ILE A 192 -4.94 -7.05 -1.87
N ALA A 193 -6.23 -7.01 -1.57
CA ALA A 193 -7.14 -6.00 -2.07
C ALA A 193 -7.66 -5.13 -0.91
N PHE A 194 -7.76 -3.83 -1.15
CA PHE A 194 -8.34 -2.85 -0.23
C PHE A 194 -9.43 -2.08 -0.97
N THR A 195 -10.66 -2.11 -0.48
CA THR A 195 -11.78 -1.44 -1.16
C THR A 195 -11.89 0.05 -0.81
N GLY A 196 -11.47 0.44 0.40
CA GLY A 196 -12.01 1.66 1.01
C GLY A 196 -13.52 1.56 1.22
N ASP A 197 -14.19 2.70 1.30
CA ASP A 197 -15.65 2.75 1.34
C ASP A 197 -16.25 2.37 -0.03
N THR A 198 -17.20 1.44 -0.03
CA THR A 198 -17.95 0.97 -1.19
C THR A 198 -19.25 0.26 -0.78
N THR A 199 -20.27 0.34 -1.64
CA THR A 199 -21.41 -0.60 -1.61
C THR A 199 -20.98 -1.99 -2.11
N SER A 200 -21.82 -3.01 -1.88
CA SER A 200 -21.61 -4.39 -2.36
C SER A 200 -21.55 -4.53 -3.89
N ASP A 201 -21.87 -3.48 -4.64
CA ASP A 201 -21.85 -3.47 -6.11
C ASP A 201 -20.47 -3.79 -6.68
N PHE A 202 -19.39 -3.51 -5.91
CA PHE A 202 -18.02 -3.87 -6.33
C PHE A 202 -17.82 -5.38 -6.52
N ILE A 203 -18.63 -6.22 -5.86
CA ILE A 203 -18.51 -7.69 -5.90
C ILE A 203 -19.01 -8.24 -7.24
N ILE A 204 -20.08 -7.66 -7.79
CA ILE A 204 -20.69 -8.10 -9.04
C ILE A 204 -20.06 -7.44 -10.28
N ASP A 205 -19.17 -6.48 -10.08
CA ASP A 205 -18.39 -5.86 -11.15
C ASP A 205 -17.34 -6.85 -11.69
N GLN A 206 -17.49 -7.24 -12.95
CA GLN A 206 -16.60 -8.21 -13.59
C GLN A 206 -15.15 -7.72 -13.69
N ASN A 207 -14.93 -6.39 -13.69
CA ASN A 207 -13.58 -5.81 -13.71
C ASN A 207 -12.83 -6.00 -12.37
N ASN A 208 -13.56 -6.37 -11.32
CA ASN A 208 -13.04 -6.60 -9.97
C ASN A 208 -12.72 -8.07 -9.69
N THR A 209 -12.67 -8.94 -10.70
CA THR A 209 -12.39 -10.38 -10.51
C THR A 209 -11.12 -10.65 -9.68
N ASP A 210 -10.05 -9.88 -9.88
CA ASP A 210 -8.81 -10.05 -9.11
C ASP A 210 -8.93 -9.60 -7.64
N VAL A 211 -9.87 -8.71 -7.32
CA VAL A 211 -10.18 -8.31 -5.94
C VAL A 211 -10.64 -9.54 -5.16
N LEU A 212 -11.58 -10.30 -5.75
CA LEU A 212 -12.15 -11.51 -5.14
C LEU A 212 -11.18 -12.71 -5.12
N ARG A 213 -10.13 -12.67 -5.95
CA ARG A 213 -9.07 -13.68 -6.00
C ARG A 213 -7.86 -13.34 -5.14
N SER A 214 -7.84 -12.15 -4.54
CA SER A 214 -6.76 -11.74 -3.64
C SER A 214 -6.72 -12.66 -2.41
N ARG A 215 -5.53 -12.88 -1.86
CA ARG A 215 -5.36 -13.72 -0.67
C ARG A 215 -5.92 -13.05 0.59
N ILE A 216 -5.87 -11.72 0.64
CA ILE A 216 -6.41 -10.90 1.72
C ILE A 216 -7.31 -9.84 1.07
N LEU A 217 -8.59 -9.84 1.43
CA LEU A 217 -9.54 -8.78 1.07
C LEU A 217 -9.85 -7.93 2.30
N VAL A 218 -9.40 -6.68 2.29
CA VAL A 218 -9.75 -5.69 3.29
C VAL A 218 -10.92 -4.87 2.74
N MET A 219 -12.10 -5.06 3.32
CA MET A 219 -13.31 -4.37 2.89
C MET A 219 -14.00 -3.63 4.03
N GLU A 220 -14.71 -2.56 3.70
CA GLU A 220 -15.57 -1.93 4.70
C GLU A 220 -16.68 -2.88 5.17
N TRP A 221 -17.13 -2.69 6.41
CA TRP A 221 -18.30 -3.38 6.94
C TRP A 221 -19.13 -2.43 7.80
N ARG A 222 -20.06 -1.72 7.15
CA ARG A 222 -20.99 -0.79 7.81
C ARG A 222 -22.37 -1.43 7.96
N MET A 223 -22.72 -1.88 9.17
CA MET A 223 -24.10 -2.25 9.51
C MET A 223 -24.87 -1.04 10.05
N ARG A 224 -26.15 -0.92 9.67
CA ARG A 224 -27.04 0.20 10.08
C ARG A 224 -27.24 0.34 11.59
N GLU A 225 -26.89 -0.66 12.40
CA GLU A 225 -27.15 -0.71 13.84
C GLU A 225 -25.88 -0.63 14.73
N CYS A 226 -24.68 -0.54 14.16
CA CYS A 226 -23.43 -0.50 14.94
C CYS A 226 -22.64 0.76 14.59
N MET A 227 -22.55 1.70 15.54
CA MET A 227 -21.73 2.91 15.40
C MET A 227 -20.22 2.65 15.57
N ASP A 228 -19.85 1.45 16.01
CA ASP A 228 -18.45 1.03 16.12
C ASP A 228 -18.13 0.05 14.99
N THR A 229 -17.33 0.49 14.03
CA THR A 229 -16.67 -0.42 13.09
C THR A 229 -15.46 -1.01 13.82
N LEU A 230 -15.57 -2.27 14.24
CA LEU A 230 -14.37 -3.08 14.45
C LEU A 230 -13.96 -3.61 13.08
N ILE A 231 -12.68 -3.42 12.75
CA ILE A 231 -12.04 -4.10 11.63
C ILE A 231 -12.27 -5.61 11.79
N TYR A 232 -13.14 -6.19 10.96
CA TYR A 232 -13.08 -7.60 10.62
C TYR A 232 -12.30 -7.67 9.31
N LEU A 233 -11.04 -8.13 9.40
CA LEU A 233 -10.22 -8.55 8.26
C LEU A 233 -10.64 -9.98 7.86
#